data_AF-A0A969DWP3-F1
#
_entry.id   AF-A0A969DWP3-F1
#
_cell.length_a   1.000
_cell.length_b   1.000
_cell.length_c   1.000
_cell.angle_alpha   90.00
_cell.angle_beta   90.00
_cell.angle_gamma   90.00
#
_symmetry.space_group_name_H-M   'P 1'
#
loop_
_entity.id
_entity.type
_entity.pdbx_description
1 polymer ?
#
loop_
_entity_poly.entity_id
_entity_poly.type
_entity_poly.pdbx_seq_one_letter_code
_entity_poly.pdbx_strand_id
1 'polypeptide(L)'
;MPWMVQFGLRSGLKLLVLLVAVAVLSFVLIERSPIDPVGAYIGADMMLIGPEQRQLIAERWGLDQPATTRFLLWLWQLAQGNLGTSSIFNQPVAQVIASRFAASFNLMFLAWVLSGLFGLGLGILAGAKPGSWLDRSIRLYSYTLASSPTFWVGLLLLILFSVELGWAPFVVKATLIPWESIWVLGFRF
;
A
#
# COMPACT_ATOMS: atom_id res chain seq x y z
N MET A 1 0.76 -21.02 -29.68
CA MET A 1 0.47 -19.70 -29.06
C MET A 1 1.80 -19.01 -28.74
N PRO A 2 2.01 -17.73 -29.08
CA PRO A 2 3.24 -17.02 -28.77
C PRO A 2 3.53 -17.00 -27.28
N TRP A 3 4.80 -17.06 -26.88
CA TRP A 3 5.22 -17.08 -25.47
C TRP A 3 4.69 -15.88 -24.68
N MET A 4 4.56 -14.70 -25.32
CA MET A 4 3.99 -13.48 -24.74
C MET A 4 2.52 -13.66 -24.34
N VAL A 5 1.74 -14.36 -25.18
CA VAL A 5 0.32 -14.61 -24.94
C VAL A 5 0.15 -15.59 -23.78
N GLN A 6 0.99 -16.63 -23.71
CA GLN A 6 0.98 -17.58 -22.58
C GLN A 6 1.36 -16.89 -21.26
N PHE A 7 2.37 -16.02 -21.28
CA PHE A 7 2.77 -15.24 -20.12
C PHE A 7 1.64 -14.31 -19.68
N GLY A 8 1.05 -13.54 -20.61
CA GLY A 8 -0.06 -12.64 -20.34
C GLY A 8 -1.25 -13.35 -19.71
N LEU A 9 -1.66 -14.50 -20.26
CA LEU A 9 -2.77 -15.31 -19.71
C LEU A 9 -2.46 -15.87 -18.32
N ARG A 10 -1.25 -16.41 -18.12
CA ARG A 10 -0.84 -16.95 -16.81
C ARG A 10 -0.80 -15.85 -15.75
N SER A 11 -0.26 -14.69 -16.09
CA SER A 11 -0.18 -13.54 -15.18
C SER A 11 -1.56 -12.93 -14.91
N GLY A 12 -2.40 -12.82 -15.94
CA GLY A 12 -3.79 -12.36 -15.80
C GLY A 12 -4.63 -13.28 -14.92
N LEU A 13 -4.49 -14.60 -15.08
CA LEU A 13 -5.16 -15.58 -14.23
C LEU A 13 -4.68 -15.49 -12.78
N LYS A 14 -3.36 -15.36 -12.54
CA LYS A 14 -2.82 -15.15 -11.18
C LYS A 14 -3.38 -13.89 -10.54
N LEU A 15 -3.43 -12.78 -11.29
CA LEU A 15 -3.99 -11.52 -10.80
C LEU A 15 -5.48 -11.66 -10.46
N LEU A 16 -6.27 -12.28 -11.35
CA LEU A 16 -7.69 -12.53 -11.12
C LEU A 16 -7.91 -13.36 -9.84
N VAL A 17 -7.19 -14.47 -9.71
CA VAL A 17 -7.29 -15.36 -8.54
C VAL A 17 -6.89 -14.61 -7.26
N LEU A 18 -5.83 -13.81 -7.30
CA LEU A 18 -5.40 -12.99 -6.17
C LEU A 18 -6.49 -11.97 -5.78
N LEU A 19 -7.07 -11.25 -6.74
CA LEU A 19 -8.10 -10.25 -6.48
C LEU A 19 -9.36 -10.89 -5.87
N VAL A 20 -9.79 -12.04 -6.40
CA VAL A 20 -10.93 -12.79 -5.85
C VAL A 20 -10.61 -13.28 -4.43
N ALA A 21 -9.43 -13.85 -4.22
CA ALA A 21 -9.00 -14.32 -2.90
C ALA A 21 -8.97 -13.17 -1.88
N VAL A 22 -8.39 -12.02 -2.24
CA VAL A 22 -8.34 -10.83 -1.39
C VAL A 22 -9.73 -10.27 -1.12
N ALA A 23 -10.61 -10.21 -2.12
CA ALA A 23 -11.98 -9.73 -1.95
C ALA A 23 -12.78 -10.63 -0.99
N VAL A 24 -12.75 -11.95 -1.20
CA VAL A 24 -13.43 -12.93 -0.33
C VAL A 24 -12.84 -12.89 1.08
N LEU A 25 -11.51 -12.92 1.21
CA LEU A 25 -10.85 -12.92 2.51
C LEU A 25 -11.15 -11.63 3.27
N SER A 26 -11.06 -10.47 2.62
CA SER A 26 -11.38 -9.18 3.23
C SER A 26 -12.84 -9.12 3.68
N PHE A 27 -13.76 -9.61 2.84
CA PHE A 27 -15.18 -9.67 3.20
C PHE A 27 -15.41 -10.58 4.42
N VAL A 28 -14.83 -11.77 4.44
CA VAL A 28 -14.93 -12.70 5.57
C VAL A 28 -14.33 -12.11 6.84
N LEU A 29 -13.20 -11.43 6.75
CA LEU A 29 -12.57 -10.76 7.89
C LEU A 29 -13.44 -9.64 8.46
N ILE A 30 -14.07 -8.84 7.59
CA ILE A 30 -14.99 -7.78 8.02
C ILE A 30 -16.26 -8.37 8.63
N GLU A 31 -16.86 -9.37 8.00
CA GLU A 31 -18.10 -10.01 8.46
C GLU A 31 -17.92 -10.77 9.78
N ARG A 32 -16.76 -11.37 9.99
CA ARG A 32 -16.41 -12.07 11.25
C ARG A 32 -15.78 -11.14 12.28
N SER A 33 -15.62 -9.86 11.96
CA SER A 33 -15.07 -8.89 12.89
C SER A 33 -16.03 -8.70 14.07
N PRO A 34 -15.53 -8.66 15.32
CA PRO A 34 -16.35 -8.28 16.48
C PRO A 34 -16.67 -6.78 16.50
N ILE A 35 -16.07 -5.99 15.59
CA ILE A 35 -16.25 -4.55 15.50
C ILE A 35 -17.51 -4.24 14.69
N ASP A 36 -18.45 -3.55 15.32
CA ASP A 36 -19.64 -3.02 14.67
C ASP A 36 -19.27 -1.99 13.57
N PRO A 37 -19.61 -2.24 12.29
CA PRO A 37 -19.22 -1.36 11.18
C PRO A 37 -19.82 0.04 11.30
N VAL A 38 -21.03 0.18 11.87
CA VAL A 38 -21.67 1.49 12.07
C VAL A 38 -20.91 2.28 13.14
N GLY A 39 -20.63 1.64 14.28
CA GLY A 39 -19.80 2.22 15.35
C GLY A 39 -18.38 2.57 14.88
N ALA A 40 -17.73 1.71 14.11
CA ALA A 40 -16.38 1.96 13.59
C ALA A 40 -16.32 3.18 12.65
N TYR A 41 -17.37 3.38 11.86
CA TYR A 41 -17.45 4.50 10.93
C TYR A 41 -17.74 5.83 11.63
N ILE A 42 -18.67 5.82 12.58
CA ILE A 42 -19.09 7.00 13.32
C ILE A 42 -18.04 7.38 14.38
N GLY A 43 -17.29 6.40 14.88
CA GLY A 43 -16.22 6.62 15.84
C GLY A 43 -16.74 7.15 17.18
N ALA A 44 -16.09 8.19 17.70
CA ALA A 44 -16.44 8.77 19.00
C ALA A 44 -17.87 9.37 19.05
N ASP A 45 -18.43 9.72 17.89
CA ASP A 45 -19.78 10.31 17.79
C ASP A 45 -20.89 9.27 17.96
N MET A 46 -20.56 7.99 18.14
CA MET A 46 -21.54 6.91 18.34
C MET A 46 -22.42 7.15 19.57
N MET A 47 -21.90 7.85 20.60
CA MET A 47 -22.65 8.23 21.80
C MET A 47 -23.68 9.36 21.56
N LEU A 48 -23.59 10.05 20.42
CA LEU A 48 -24.46 11.18 20.06
C LEU A 48 -25.63 10.77 19.17
N ILE A 49 -25.71 9.49 18.78
CA ILE A 49 -26.68 9.00 17.78
C ILE A 49 -27.67 8.04 18.45
N GLY A 50 -28.97 8.31 18.27
CA GLY A 50 -30.04 7.46 18.81
C GLY A 50 -30.13 6.10 18.11
N PRO A 51 -30.76 5.10 18.76
CA PRO A 51 -30.90 3.74 18.23
C PRO A 51 -31.64 3.68 16.88
N GLU A 52 -32.62 4.56 16.66
CA GLU A 52 -33.35 4.65 15.38
C GLU A 52 -32.44 5.08 14.23
N GLN A 53 -31.58 6.06 14.47
CA GLN A 53 -30.71 6.62 13.46
C GLN A 53 -29.56 5.65 13.09
N ARG A 54 -29.14 4.83 14.06
CA ARG A 54 -28.26 3.69 13.83
C ARG A 54 -28.92 2.62 12.94
N GLN A 55 -30.18 2.26 13.20
CA GLN A 55 -30.92 1.30 12.39
C GLN A 55 -31.07 1.77 10.93
N LEU A 56 -31.38 3.06 10.73
CA LEU A 56 -31.45 3.65 9.39
C LEU A 56 -30.12 3.54 8.62
N ILE A 57 -28.99 3.67 9.30
CA ILE A 57 -27.66 3.49 8.67
C ILE A 57 -27.42 2.02 8.33
N ALA A 58 -27.77 1.11 9.23
CA ALA A 58 -27.63 -0.33 9.02
C ALA A 58 -28.45 -0.82 7.82
N GLU A 59 -29.70 -0.37 7.71
CA GLU A 59 -30.59 -0.66 6.57
C GLU A 59 -30.03 -0.11 5.26
N ARG A 60 -29.56 1.14 5.25
CA ARG A 60 -28.94 1.77 4.06
C ARG A 60 -27.69 1.04 3.60
N TRP A 61 -26.93 0.44 4.52
CA TRP A 61 -25.74 -0.36 4.20
C TRP A 61 -26.06 -1.84 3.95
N GLY A 62 -27.35 -2.21 4.04
CA GLY A 62 -27.82 -3.57 3.84
C GLY A 62 -27.31 -4.54 4.89
N LEU A 63 -26.97 -4.09 6.10
CA LEU A 63 -26.46 -4.95 7.18
C LEU A 63 -27.52 -5.96 7.65
N ASP A 64 -28.80 -5.71 7.39
CA ASP A 64 -29.91 -6.62 7.71
C ASP A 64 -30.04 -7.78 6.71
N GLN A 65 -29.33 -7.73 5.59
CA GLN A 65 -29.36 -8.79 4.57
C GLN A 65 -28.34 -9.89 4.88
N PRO A 66 -28.59 -11.14 4.44
CA PRO A 66 -27.60 -12.22 4.55
C PRO A 66 -26.26 -11.82 3.93
N ALA A 67 -25.16 -12.15 4.61
CA ALA A 67 -23.80 -11.82 4.18
C ALA A 67 -23.52 -12.21 2.72
N THR A 68 -23.94 -13.41 2.32
CA THR A 68 -23.80 -13.91 0.94
C THR A 68 -24.50 -13.01 -0.07
N THR A 69 -25.71 -12.54 0.23
CA THR A 69 -26.46 -11.63 -0.64
C THR A 69 -25.72 -10.29 -0.79
N ARG A 70 -25.24 -9.72 0.32
CA ARG A 70 -24.45 -8.47 0.31
C ARG A 70 -23.20 -8.62 -0.56
N PHE A 71 -22.46 -9.71 -0.40
CA PHE A 71 -21.26 -9.99 -1.18
C PHE A 71 -21.56 -10.13 -2.69
N LEU A 72 -22.59 -10.91 -3.04
CA LEU A 72 -22.97 -11.12 -4.45
C LEU A 72 -23.48 -9.83 -5.11
N LEU A 73 -24.27 -9.01 -4.40
CA LEU A 73 -24.71 -7.71 -4.89
C LEU A 73 -23.53 -6.75 -5.10
N TRP A 74 -22.59 -6.72 -4.16
CA TRP A 74 -21.37 -5.93 -4.29
C TRP A 74 -20.53 -6.40 -5.49
N LEU A 75 -20.34 -7.71 -5.64
CA LEU A 75 -19.60 -8.29 -6.77
C LEU A 75 -20.28 -7.98 -8.11
N TRP A 76 -21.60 -8.02 -8.15
CA TRP A 76 -22.40 -7.67 -9.33
C TRP A 76 -22.22 -6.20 -9.72
N GLN A 77 -22.28 -5.27 -8.77
CA GLN A 77 -22.00 -3.85 -9.03
C GLN A 77 -20.56 -3.65 -9.52
N LEU A 78 -19.59 -4.33 -8.90
CA LEU A 78 -18.19 -4.28 -9.30
C LEU A 78 -17.98 -4.80 -10.73
N ALA A 79 -18.66 -5.88 -11.11
CA ALA A 79 -18.61 -6.42 -12.47
C ALA A 79 -19.18 -5.45 -13.52
N GLN A 80 -20.07 -4.55 -13.12
CA GLN A 80 -20.59 -3.46 -13.96
C GLN A 80 -19.69 -2.20 -13.96
N GLY A 81 -18.56 -2.24 -13.26
CA GLY A 81 -17.66 -1.10 -13.10
C GLY A 81 -18.09 -0.11 -12.03
N ASN A 82 -19.14 -0.40 -11.26
CA ASN A 82 -19.55 0.42 -10.14
C ASN A 82 -18.81 -0.02 -8.86
N LEU A 83 -17.77 0.72 -8.49
CA LEU A 83 -17.00 0.52 -7.26
C LEU A 83 -17.63 1.16 -6.03
N GLY A 84 -18.71 1.94 -6.21
CA GLY A 84 -19.38 2.70 -5.16
C GLY A 84 -18.60 3.92 -4.68
N THR A 85 -19.02 4.43 -3.53
CA THR A 85 -18.47 5.60 -2.85
C THR A 85 -17.70 5.15 -1.61
N SER A 86 -16.53 5.73 -1.37
CA SER A 86 -15.78 5.51 -0.14
C SER A 86 -16.46 6.21 1.01
N SER A 87 -16.80 5.48 2.07
CA SER A 87 -17.32 6.08 3.30
C SER A 87 -16.27 6.96 3.99
N ILE A 88 -14.99 6.55 3.96
CA ILE A 88 -13.90 7.29 4.64
C ILE A 88 -13.60 8.63 3.94
N PHE A 89 -13.49 8.62 2.60
CA PHE A 89 -13.11 9.82 1.84
C PHE A 89 -14.30 10.60 1.30
N ASN A 90 -15.54 10.11 1.47
CA ASN A 90 -16.77 10.68 0.91
C ASN A 90 -16.68 11.00 -0.60
N GLN A 91 -16.00 10.13 -1.37
CA GLN A 91 -15.74 10.30 -2.80
C GLN A 91 -15.83 8.95 -3.54
N PRO A 92 -16.10 8.93 -4.86
CA PRO A 92 -16.11 7.69 -5.64
C PRO A 92 -14.83 6.90 -5.48
N VAL A 93 -14.94 5.59 -5.23
CA VAL A 93 -13.77 4.71 -4.99
C VAL A 93 -12.80 4.75 -6.18
N ALA A 94 -13.31 4.85 -7.40
CA ALA A 94 -12.50 4.99 -8.61
C ALA A 94 -11.55 6.20 -8.55
N GLN A 95 -12.01 7.34 -8.03
CA GLN A 95 -11.20 8.56 -7.91
C GLN A 95 -10.13 8.40 -6.84
N VAL A 96 -10.49 7.79 -5.71
CA VAL A 96 -9.52 7.48 -4.64
C VAL A 96 -8.43 6.56 -5.19
N ILE A 97 -8.78 5.46 -5.86
CA ILE A 97 -7.81 4.53 -6.47
C ILE A 97 -6.95 5.26 -7.50
N ALA A 98 -7.53 6.06 -8.39
CA ALA A 98 -6.79 6.78 -9.42
C ALA A 98 -5.74 7.74 -8.82
N SER A 99 -6.11 8.49 -7.78
CA SER A 99 -5.18 9.42 -7.10
C SER A 99 -4.00 8.68 -6.45
N ARG A 100 -4.25 7.54 -5.79
CA ARG A 100 -3.22 6.73 -5.13
C ARG A 100 -2.36 5.99 -6.14
N PHE A 101 -2.95 5.52 -7.22
CA PHE A 101 -2.24 4.91 -8.33
C PHE A 101 -1.31 5.91 -8.99
N ALA A 102 -1.75 7.14 -9.27
CA ALA A 102 -0.90 8.18 -9.85
C ALA A 102 0.31 8.49 -8.97
N ALA A 103 0.12 8.62 -7.65
CA ALA A 103 1.23 8.81 -6.72
C ALA A 103 2.22 7.63 -6.73
N SER A 104 1.71 6.40 -6.69
CA SER A 104 2.54 5.18 -6.71
C SER A 104 3.28 5.03 -8.03
N PHE A 105 2.62 5.34 -9.15
CA PHE A 105 3.18 5.30 -10.49
C PHE A 105 4.31 6.30 -10.64
N ASN A 106 4.11 7.55 -10.21
CA ASN A 106 5.15 8.58 -10.27
C ASN A 106 6.40 8.17 -9.47
N LEU A 107 6.22 7.64 -8.25
CA LEU A 107 7.32 7.16 -7.42
C LEU A 107 8.05 5.98 -8.07
N MET A 108 7.30 4.96 -8.53
CA MET A 108 7.87 3.80 -9.19
C MET A 108 8.61 4.18 -10.47
N PHE A 109 8.03 5.06 -11.29
CA PHE A 109 8.62 5.52 -12.54
C PHE A 109 9.92 6.27 -12.31
N LEU A 110 9.94 7.23 -11.37
CA LEU A 110 11.16 7.96 -11.01
C LEU A 110 12.23 7.01 -10.45
N ALA A 111 11.87 6.11 -9.53
CA ALA A 111 12.79 5.14 -8.98
C ALA A 111 13.39 4.23 -10.07
N TRP A 112 12.57 3.77 -11.01
CA TRP A 112 13.00 2.94 -12.14
C TRP A 112 13.94 3.69 -13.08
N VAL A 113 13.62 4.93 -13.45
CA VAL A 113 14.47 5.76 -14.31
C VAL A 113 15.81 6.03 -13.62
N LEU A 114 15.80 6.50 -12.37
CA LEU A 114 17.03 6.80 -11.64
C LEU A 114 17.86 5.53 -11.43
N SER A 115 17.24 4.42 -11.03
CA SER A 115 17.93 3.13 -10.87
C SER A 115 18.53 2.66 -12.19
N GLY A 116 17.82 2.80 -13.31
CA GLY A 116 18.32 2.46 -14.64
C GLY A 116 19.53 3.31 -15.03
N LEU A 117 19.44 4.64 -14.86
CA LEU A 117 20.52 5.58 -15.19
C LEU A 117 21.78 5.35 -14.34
N PHE A 118 21.62 5.32 -13.01
CA PHE A 118 22.75 5.10 -12.11
C PHE A 118 23.31 3.68 -12.21
N GLY A 119 22.43 2.67 -12.32
CA GLY A 119 22.82 1.27 -12.43
C GLY A 119 23.60 1.00 -13.72
N LEU A 120 23.12 1.49 -14.87
CA LEU A 120 23.85 1.38 -16.12
C LEU A 120 25.15 2.18 -16.10
N GLY A 121 25.13 3.42 -15.60
CA GLY A 121 26.33 4.25 -15.52
C GLY A 121 27.44 3.62 -14.67
N LEU A 122 27.11 3.18 -13.45
CA LEU A 122 28.05 2.48 -12.57
C LEU A 122 28.50 1.15 -13.18
N GLY A 123 27.60 0.42 -13.85
CA GLY A 123 27.94 -0.83 -14.54
C GLY A 123 28.95 -0.64 -15.67
N ILE A 124 28.75 0.39 -16.51
CA ILE A 124 29.69 0.75 -17.59
C ILE A 124 31.05 1.15 -17.00
N LEU A 125 31.07 1.99 -15.97
CA LEU A 125 32.31 2.44 -15.33
C LEU A 125 33.10 1.28 -14.71
N ALA A 126 32.43 0.37 -14.02
CA ALA A 126 33.04 -0.83 -13.46
C ALA A 126 33.59 -1.77 -14.56
N GLY A 127 32.81 -1.97 -15.63
CA GLY A 127 33.18 -2.81 -16.76
C GLY A 127 34.31 -2.25 -17.64
N ALA A 128 34.45 -0.92 -17.71
CA ALA A 128 35.46 -0.26 -18.54
C ALA A 128 36.90 -0.45 -18.02
N LYS A 129 37.09 -0.62 -16.70
CA LYS A 129 38.42 -0.84 -16.09
C LYS A 129 38.37 -1.97 -15.05
N PRO A 130 38.29 -3.24 -15.49
CA PRO A 130 38.20 -4.38 -14.58
C PRO A 130 39.39 -4.44 -13.62
N GLY A 131 39.12 -4.75 -12.35
CA GLY A 131 40.13 -4.91 -11.31
C GLY A 131 40.70 -3.60 -10.74
N SER A 132 40.30 -2.44 -11.29
CA SER A 132 40.64 -1.12 -10.75
C SER A 132 40.00 -0.88 -9.38
N TRP A 133 40.49 0.12 -8.63
CA TRP A 133 39.84 0.54 -7.39
C TRP A 133 38.39 0.96 -7.65
N LEU A 134 38.10 1.68 -8.74
CA LEU A 134 36.74 2.09 -9.07
C LEU A 134 35.79 0.88 -9.22
N ASP A 135 36.21 -0.14 -9.97
CA ASP A 135 35.45 -1.39 -10.14
C ASP A 135 35.22 -2.09 -8.79
N ARG A 136 36.26 -2.23 -7.95
CA ARG A 136 36.15 -2.85 -6.62
C ARG A 136 35.19 -2.09 -5.70
N SER A 137 35.23 -0.76 -5.69
CA SER A 137 34.34 0.07 -4.88
C SER A 137 32.88 -0.05 -5.30
N ILE A 138 32.61 -0.03 -6.62
CA ILE A 138 31.27 -0.19 -7.17
C ILE A 138 30.72 -1.58 -6.83
N ARG A 139 31.51 -2.64 -7.01
CA ARG A 139 31.11 -4.01 -6.65
C ARG A 139 30.81 -4.15 -5.17
N LEU A 140 31.66 -3.59 -4.29
CA LEU A 140 31.45 -3.63 -2.86
C LEU A 140 30.12 -2.94 -2.49
N TYR A 141 29.87 -1.74 -3.05
CA TYR A 141 28.63 -1.02 -2.87
C TYR A 141 27.41 -1.82 -3.34
N SER A 142 27.46 -2.37 -4.55
CA SER A 142 26.38 -3.18 -5.13
C SER A 142 26.10 -4.43 -4.30
N TYR A 143 27.11 -5.17 -3.87
CA TYR A 143 26.92 -6.35 -3.04
C TYR A 143 26.36 -6.00 -1.67
N THR A 144 26.85 -4.95 -1.03
CA THR A 144 26.36 -4.50 0.27
C THR A 144 24.87 -4.17 0.20
N LEU A 145 24.44 -3.41 -0.80
CA LEU A 145 23.03 -3.08 -0.97
C LEU A 145 22.19 -4.30 -1.35
N ALA A 146 22.70 -5.18 -2.23
CA ALA A 146 21.96 -6.38 -2.65
C ALA A 146 21.78 -7.40 -1.52
N SER A 147 22.72 -7.49 -0.58
CA SER A 147 22.62 -8.37 0.59
C SER A 147 21.85 -7.76 1.76
N SER A 148 21.64 -6.44 1.75
CA SER A 148 20.95 -5.74 2.84
C SER A 148 19.43 -5.92 2.71
N PRO A 149 18.70 -6.13 3.82
CA PRO A 149 17.24 -6.11 3.80
C PRO A 149 16.71 -4.78 3.27
N THR A 150 15.83 -4.81 2.27
CA THR A 150 15.30 -3.61 1.61
C THR A 150 14.60 -2.67 2.57
N PHE A 151 13.85 -3.21 3.55
CA PHE A 151 13.18 -2.40 4.57
C PHE A 151 14.19 -1.62 5.44
N TRP A 152 15.33 -2.23 5.76
CA TRP A 152 16.34 -1.64 6.64
C TRP A 152 17.07 -0.50 5.93
N VAL A 153 17.45 -0.70 4.66
CA VAL A 153 18.02 0.36 3.82
C VAL A 153 17.02 1.51 3.66
N GLY A 154 15.74 1.18 3.40
CA GLY A 154 14.68 2.19 3.32
C GLY A 154 14.54 3.01 4.59
N LEU A 155 14.63 2.38 5.76
CA LEU A 155 14.59 3.06 7.06
C LEU A 155 15.79 4.00 7.26
N LEU A 156 17.00 3.55 6.94
CA LEU A 156 18.20 4.40 7.04
C LEU A 156 18.14 5.61 6.12
N LEU A 157 17.70 5.41 4.87
CA LEU A 157 17.50 6.51 3.93
C LEU A 157 16.43 7.49 4.43
N LEU A 158 15.36 6.98 5.06
CA LEU A 158 14.35 7.82 5.68
C LEU A 158 14.96 8.68 6.79
N ILE A 159 15.71 8.08 7.71
CA ILE A 159 16.35 8.82 8.82
C ILE A 159 17.28 9.91 8.26
N LEU A 160 18.16 9.54 7.32
CA LEU A 160 19.11 10.47 6.72
C LEU A 160 18.41 11.62 5.99
N PHE A 161 17.49 11.32 5.06
CA PHE A 161 16.91 12.35 4.20
C PHE A 161 15.72 13.10 4.81
N SER A 162 14.97 12.48 5.71
CA SER A 162 13.77 13.08 6.29
C SER A 162 14.04 13.71 7.66
N VAL A 163 14.84 13.05 8.52
CA VAL A 163 15.07 13.52 9.89
C VAL A 163 16.33 14.39 9.98
N GLU A 164 17.47 13.89 9.52
CA GLU A 164 18.75 14.61 9.65
C GLU A 164 18.86 15.77 8.65
N LEU A 165 18.59 15.50 7.37
CA LEU A 165 18.73 16.49 6.30
C LEU A 165 17.49 17.34 6.06
N GLY A 166 16.30 16.88 6.47
CA GLY A 166 15.03 17.59 6.29
C GLY A 166 14.60 17.78 4.83
N TRP A 167 15.11 16.97 3.89
CA TRP A 167 14.83 17.08 2.46
C TRP A 167 13.44 16.57 2.09
N ALA A 168 12.92 15.58 2.83
CA ALA A 168 11.62 14.97 2.57
C ALA A 168 10.70 15.11 3.80
N PRO A 169 9.40 15.42 3.60
CA PRO A 169 8.46 15.54 4.71
C PRO A 169 8.24 14.18 5.38
N PHE A 170 8.37 14.13 6.71
CA PHE A 170 8.03 12.95 7.49
C PHE A 170 6.52 12.94 7.80
N VAL A 171 5.85 11.80 7.60
CA VAL A 171 4.39 11.64 7.81
C VAL A 171 3.98 11.87 9.27
N VAL A 172 4.89 11.59 10.20
CA VAL A 172 4.79 12.04 11.59
C VAL A 172 5.67 13.28 11.70
N LYS A 173 5.23 14.38 12.29
CA LYS A 173 6.19 15.42 12.67
C LYS A 173 7.05 14.83 13.80
N ALA A 174 8.24 14.32 13.46
CA ALA A 174 9.24 13.84 14.45
C ALA A 174 9.58 14.91 15.50
N THR A 175 9.25 16.18 15.21
CA THR A 175 9.30 17.29 16.17
C THR A 175 8.54 17.03 17.48
N LEU A 176 7.60 16.08 17.53
CA LEU A 176 6.81 15.78 18.74
C LEU A 176 7.20 14.48 19.47
N ILE A 177 8.17 13.70 18.97
CA ILE A 177 8.56 12.41 19.57
C ILE A 177 10.07 12.46 19.87
N PRO A 178 10.47 12.77 21.11
CA PRO A 178 11.87 12.74 21.52
C PRO A 178 12.50 11.36 21.29
N TRP A 179 13.78 11.30 20.92
CA TRP A 179 14.49 10.05 20.59
C TRP A 179 14.40 8.99 21.69
N GLU A 180 14.34 9.41 22.97
CA GLU A 180 14.11 8.52 24.11
C GLU A 180 12.78 7.76 24.06
N SER A 181 11.76 8.32 23.42
CA SER A 181 10.40 7.74 23.38
C SER A 181 10.17 6.74 22.24
N ILE A 182 11.05 6.72 21.22
CA ILE A 182 10.99 5.75 20.11
C ILE A 182 11.26 4.33 20.62
N TRP A 183 12.19 4.17 21.56
CA TRP A 183 12.49 2.87 22.19
C TRP A 183 11.35 2.37 23.10
N VAL A 184 10.60 3.28 23.70
CA VAL A 184 9.48 2.93 24.61
C VAL A 184 8.26 2.43 23.85
N LEU A 185 8.03 2.91 22.63
CA LEU A 185 6.91 2.49 21.78
C LEU A 185 7.21 1.21 20.98
N GLY A 186 8.48 0.93 20.68
CA GLY A 186 8.87 -0.27 19.91
C GLY A 186 8.80 -1.60 20.67
N PHE A 187 8.69 -1.58 22.00
CA PHE A 187 8.71 -2.78 22.86
C PHE A 187 7.44 -2.98 23.69
N ARG A 188 6.34 -2.28 23.38
CA ARG A 188 5.02 -2.51 24.01
C ARG A 188 4.09 -3.22 23.02
N PHE A 189 4.42 -4.47 22.72
CA PHE A 189 3.52 -5.49 22.21
C PHE A 189 3.68 -6.75 23.06
#